data_AF-F3KDL1-F1
#
_entry.id   AF-F3KDL1-F1
#
_cell.length_a   1.000
_cell.length_b   1.000
_cell.length_c   1.000
_cell.angle_alpha   90.00
_cell.angle_beta   90.00
_cell.angle_gamma   90.00
#
_symmetry.space_group_name_H-M   'P 1'
#
loop_
_entity.id
_entity.type
_entity.pdbx_description
1 polymer ?
#
loop_
_entity_poly.entity_id
_entity_poly.type
_entity_poly.pdbx_seq_one_letter_code
_entity_poly.pdbx_strand_id
1 'polypeptide(L)'
;MEAILGPFGFGFITNTGLLTDISKIGIIFLLFLLGLDMQPKNMMLMLRKATFVALLSSGIFAATGYLLAQAFGFTQAESFVIGIAMMFSSTIIGIKLLPTTVLHHRYTGELVVGLLLLQDLIAIFVLLVLYTNETGEASVSQYLWAVVSLPVLVGVAVVFVKYVLLSLIQRFDRFQEYIFLIAIGWCLGLAELAEFMGLSSEIGAFIAGIALATSPIAQFIAISLKPLRDFFLILFFFSIGAGFNLGLVSEIVVPAVLLAILVLVIKPVTFRVLLAKISDSNKLAWEVGFRLGQISEFSLLIAYIATSIALIGERASVLIQATAILTFLASSYLVVFRYPTPIAVSDELRRD
;
A
#
# COMPACT_ATOMS: atom_id res chain seq x y z
N MET A 1 -18.45 -9.07 8.91
CA MET A 1 -18.08 -10.04 9.97
C MET A 1 -17.28 -9.34 11.07
N GLU A 2 -16.32 -8.48 10.69
CA GLU A 2 -15.48 -7.68 11.61
C GLU A 2 -16.26 -6.73 12.52
N ALA A 3 -17.16 -5.90 11.97
CA ALA A 3 -18.04 -5.03 12.77
C ALA A 3 -19.01 -5.79 13.70
N ILE A 4 -19.25 -7.08 13.43
CA ILE A 4 -20.15 -7.93 14.23
C ILE A 4 -19.36 -8.62 15.35
N LEU A 5 -18.10 -9.00 15.14
CA LEU A 5 -17.28 -9.69 16.15
C LEU A 5 -16.42 -8.76 17.00
N GLY A 6 -16.18 -7.53 16.54
CA GLY A 6 -15.41 -6.51 17.24
C GLY A 6 -16.09 -6.00 18.52
N PRO A 7 -15.38 -5.15 19.30
CA PRO A 7 -15.88 -4.56 20.55
C PRO A 7 -17.21 -3.82 20.39
N PHE A 8 -17.47 -3.24 19.22
CA PHE A 8 -18.72 -2.54 18.90
C PHE A 8 -19.86 -3.46 18.39
N GLY A 9 -19.60 -4.76 18.24
CA GLY A 9 -20.57 -5.81 17.90
C GLY A 9 -20.87 -6.72 19.09
N PHE A 10 -20.44 -7.99 19.01
CA PHE A 10 -20.61 -9.00 20.08
C PHE A 10 -19.53 -8.94 21.18
N GLY A 11 -18.46 -8.17 21.00
CA GLY A 11 -17.44 -7.98 22.05
C GLY A 11 -16.55 -9.19 22.36
N PHE A 12 -16.46 -10.17 21.44
CA PHE A 12 -15.60 -11.35 21.63
C PHE A 12 -14.10 -11.04 21.63
N ILE A 13 -13.71 -9.86 21.13
CA ILE A 13 -12.32 -9.41 21.04
C ILE A 13 -12.12 -8.27 22.03
N THR A 14 -11.58 -8.60 23.20
CA THR A 14 -11.27 -7.65 24.27
C THR A 14 -9.80 -7.21 24.29
N ASN A 15 -8.93 -7.85 23.48
CA ASN A 15 -7.49 -7.61 23.51
C ASN A 15 -6.98 -7.08 22.15
N THR A 16 -7.34 -5.82 21.84
CA THR A 16 -6.96 -5.12 20.61
C THR A 16 -5.46 -4.81 20.51
N GLY A 17 -4.74 -4.80 21.63
CA GLY A 17 -3.29 -4.58 21.68
C GLY A 17 -2.49 -5.71 21.03
N LEU A 18 -2.78 -6.97 21.36
CA LEU A 18 -2.10 -8.12 20.75
C LEU A 18 -2.38 -8.22 19.24
N LEU A 19 -3.61 -7.92 18.82
CA LEU A 19 -3.95 -7.86 17.39
C LEU A 19 -3.20 -6.75 16.67
N THR A 20 -3.02 -5.60 17.33
CA THR A 20 -2.20 -4.48 16.84
C THR A 20 -0.75 -4.90 16.62
N ASP A 21 -0.10 -5.52 17.60
CA ASP A 21 1.32 -5.90 17.47
C ASP A 21 1.51 -7.01 16.41
N ILE A 22 0.60 -7.98 16.36
CA ILE A 22 0.61 -9.02 15.31
C ILE A 22 0.39 -8.41 13.92
N SER A 23 -0.42 -7.35 13.82
CA SER A 23 -0.70 -6.70 12.54
C SER A 23 0.52 -5.96 11.98
N LYS A 24 1.39 -5.40 12.84
CA LYS A 24 2.66 -4.76 12.43
C LYS A 24 3.58 -5.72 11.67
N ILE A 25 3.62 -7.00 12.08
CA ILE A 25 4.36 -8.05 11.39
C ILE A 25 3.86 -8.21 9.94
N GLY A 26 2.56 -8.06 9.70
CA GLY A 26 1.99 -8.09 8.35
C GLY A 26 2.49 -6.96 7.46
N ILE A 27 2.66 -5.77 8.03
CA ILE A 27 3.21 -4.59 7.34
C ILE A 27 4.69 -4.83 7.01
N ILE A 28 5.47 -5.36 7.96
CA ILE A 28 6.87 -5.74 7.76
C ILE A 28 7.00 -6.71 6.59
N PHE A 29 6.23 -7.80 6.57
CA PHE A 29 6.27 -8.75 5.45
C PHE A 29 5.76 -8.15 4.14
N LEU A 30 4.73 -7.30 4.16
CA LEU A 30 4.24 -6.60 2.97
C LEU A 30 5.36 -5.77 2.34
N LEU A 31 6.07 -4.97 3.14
CA LEU A 31 7.12 -4.08 2.67
C LEU A 31 8.38 -4.83 2.26
N PHE A 32 8.71 -5.92 2.94
CA PHE A 32 9.79 -6.81 2.51
C PHE A 32 9.51 -7.43 1.14
N LEU A 33 8.32 -7.99 0.94
CA LEU A 33 7.93 -8.58 -0.34
C LEU A 33 7.88 -7.54 -1.45
N LEU A 34 7.37 -6.34 -1.16
CA LEU A 34 7.39 -5.24 -2.12
C LEU A 34 8.84 -4.87 -2.49
N GLY A 35 9.73 -4.78 -1.50
CA GLY A 35 11.15 -4.52 -1.74
C GLY A 35 11.80 -5.58 -2.64
N LEU A 36 11.45 -6.86 -2.47
CA LEU A 36 11.93 -7.98 -3.32
C LEU A 36 11.45 -7.88 -4.78
N ASP A 37 10.23 -7.40 -5.00
CA ASP A 37 9.65 -7.21 -6.34
C ASP A 37 10.28 -6.01 -7.07
N MET A 38 10.94 -5.09 -6.36
CA MET A 38 11.61 -3.93 -6.94
C MET A 38 13.00 -4.27 -7.50
N GLN A 39 13.05 -4.73 -8.76
CA GLN A 39 14.32 -4.83 -9.50
C GLN A 39 14.84 -3.43 -9.93
N PRO A 40 15.96 -2.92 -9.38
CA PRO A 40 16.36 -1.52 -9.57
C PRO A 40 16.60 -1.10 -11.02
N LYS A 41 17.08 -2.01 -11.87
CA LYS A 41 17.44 -1.72 -13.27
C LYS A 41 16.24 -1.57 -14.21
N ASN A 42 15.24 -2.45 -14.08
CA ASN A 42 14.06 -2.44 -14.95
C ASN A 42 13.03 -1.39 -14.49
N MET A 43 13.00 -1.13 -13.19
CA MET A 43 12.10 -0.16 -12.57
C MET A 43 12.40 1.28 -13.01
N MET A 44 13.67 1.71 -13.09
CA MET A 44 14.02 3.11 -13.39
C MET A 44 13.45 3.61 -14.73
N LEU A 45 13.50 2.77 -15.76
CA LEU A 45 12.96 3.07 -17.09
C LEU A 45 11.44 3.18 -17.08
N MET A 46 10.76 2.29 -16.37
CA MET A 46 9.31 2.25 -16.28
C MET A 46 8.77 3.40 -15.40
N LEU A 47 9.41 3.65 -14.26
CA LEU A 47 9.07 4.75 -13.36
C LEU A 47 9.23 6.10 -14.06
N ARG A 48 10.32 6.33 -14.81
CA ARG A 48 10.52 7.62 -15.49
C ARG A 48 9.38 7.96 -16.45
N LYS A 49 8.82 6.95 -17.15
CA LYS A 49 7.67 7.12 -18.04
C LYS A 49 6.37 7.38 -17.25
N ALA A 50 6.18 6.71 -16.12
CA ALA A 50 4.98 6.83 -15.29
C ALA A 50 5.00 8.01 -14.30
N THR A 51 6.17 8.60 -14.02
CA THR A 51 6.36 9.61 -12.95
C THR A 51 5.43 10.80 -13.09
N PHE A 52 5.33 11.35 -14.30
CA PHE A 52 4.47 12.51 -14.55
C PHE A 52 2.99 12.19 -14.28
N VAL A 53 2.51 11.06 -14.81
CA VAL A 53 1.12 10.63 -14.63
C VAL A 53 0.83 10.37 -13.16
N ALA A 54 1.70 9.61 -12.49
CA ALA A 54 1.53 9.22 -11.09
C ALA A 54 1.59 10.42 -10.13
N LEU A 55 2.54 11.34 -10.29
CA LEU A 55 2.61 12.53 -9.42
C LEU A 55 1.42 13.47 -9.65
N LEU A 56 1.05 13.71 -10.90
CA LEU A 56 -0.06 14.60 -11.23
C LEU A 56 -1.40 14.01 -10.78
N SER A 57 -1.65 12.71 -11.04
CA SER A 57 -2.87 12.04 -10.59
C SER A 57 -2.96 12.03 -9.07
N SER A 58 -1.87 11.66 -8.38
CA SER A 58 -1.84 11.63 -6.93
C SER A 58 -2.04 13.01 -6.32
N GLY A 59 -1.45 14.07 -6.90
CA GLY A 59 -1.70 15.44 -6.47
C GLY A 59 -3.16 15.87 -6.61
N ILE A 60 -3.82 15.52 -7.71
CA ILE A 60 -5.25 15.80 -7.93
C ILE A 60 -6.11 15.05 -6.90
N PHE A 61 -5.81 13.78 -6.63
CA PHE A 61 -6.57 12.98 -5.66
C PHE A 61 -6.35 13.46 -4.23
N ALA A 62 -5.12 13.85 -3.89
CA ALA A 62 -4.80 14.46 -2.60
C ALA A 62 -5.56 15.77 -2.39
N ALA A 63 -5.53 16.66 -3.38
CA ALA A 63 -6.25 17.92 -3.34
C ALA A 63 -7.76 17.69 -3.20
N THR A 64 -8.30 16.69 -3.90
CA THR A 64 -9.72 16.31 -3.82
C THR A 64 -10.12 15.92 -2.39
N GLY A 65 -9.35 15.01 -1.77
CA GLY A 65 -9.61 14.57 -0.40
C GLY A 65 -9.43 15.70 0.62
N TYR A 66 -8.38 16.50 0.46
CA TYR A 66 -8.09 17.64 1.33
C TYR A 66 -9.21 18.70 1.28
N LEU A 67 -9.62 19.11 0.07
CA LEU A 67 -10.66 20.13 -0.10
C LEU A 67 -12.01 19.68 0.46
N LEU A 68 -12.37 18.41 0.27
CA LEU A 68 -13.59 17.86 0.85
C LEU A 68 -13.49 17.79 2.38
N ALA A 69 -12.37 17.32 2.94
CA ALA A 69 -12.16 17.30 4.39
C ALA A 69 -12.27 18.71 5.01
N GLN A 70 -11.66 19.72 4.38
CA GLN A 70 -11.78 21.11 4.81
C GLN A 70 -13.24 21.60 4.77
N ALA A 71 -14.00 21.24 3.74
CA ALA A 71 -15.42 21.61 3.62
C ALA A 71 -16.30 21.02 4.74
N PHE A 72 -15.89 19.88 5.32
CA PHE A 72 -16.58 19.23 6.44
C PHE A 72 -16.00 19.58 7.82
N GLY A 73 -15.09 20.57 7.89
CA GLY A 73 -14.60 21.12 9.15
C GLY A 73 -13.53 20.27 9.85
N PHE A 74 -12.86 19.37 9.13
CA PHE A 74 -11.69 18.67 9.66
C PHE A 74 -10.51 19.63 9.82
N THR A 75 -9.63 19.33 10.78
CA THR A 75 -8.43 20.14 11.00
C THR A 75 -7.49 20.08 9.79
N GLN A 76 -6.51 20.99 9.74
CA GLN A 76 -5.52 21.01 8.66
C GLN A 76 -4.74 19.69 8.59
N ALA A 77 -4.26 19.18 9.73
CA ALA A 77 -3.53 17.91 9.80
C ALA A 77 -4.40 16.73 9.33
N GLU A 78 -5.64 16.63 9.80
CA GLU A 78 -6.58 15.59 9.37
C GLU A 78 -6.86 15.67 7.87
N SER A 79 -7.06 16.88 7.34
CA SER A 79 -7.33 17.06 5.91
C SER A 79 -6.15 16.68 5.03
N PHE A 80 -4.91 16.95 5.48
CA PHE A 80 -3.71 16.48 4.79
C PHE A 80 -3.64 14.95 4.78
N VAL A 81 -3.87 14.30 5.92
CA VAL A 81 -3.84 12.84 6.02
C VAL A 81 -4.97 12.21 5.19
N ILE A 82 -6.19 12.76 5.23
CA ILE A 82 -7.31 12.32 4.38
C ILE A 82 -6.95 12.46 2.90
N GLY A 83 -6.41 13.61 2.50
CA GLY A 83 -5.94 13.84 1.13
C GLY A 83 -4.90 12.80 0.70
N ILE A 84 -3.85 12.61 1.50
CA ILE A 84 -2.80 11.65 1.23
C ILE A 84 -3.38 10.23 1.11
N ALA A 85 -4.29 9.84 2.01
CA ALA A 85 -4.95 8.56 1.94
C ALA A 85 -5.74 8.35 0.63
N MET A 86 -6.26 9.40 -0.02
CA MET A 86 -6.97 9.27 -1.30
C MET A 86 -6.06 9.11 -2.53
N MET A 87 -4.75 9.35 -2.41
CA MET A 87 -3.78 9.30 -3.52
C MET A 87 -3.69 7.91 -4.16
N PHE A 88 -3.77 6.88 -3.35
CA PHE A 88 -3.34 5.53 -3.73
C PHE A 88 -4.47 4.75 -4.38
N SER A 89 -4.13 4.04 -5.46
CA SER A 89 -5.03 3.07 -6.11
C SER A 89 -4.59 1.67 -5.77
N SER A 90 -5.52 0.73 -5.58
CA SER A 90 -5.16 -0.64 -5.18
C SER A 90 -4.64 -1.48 -6.35
N THR A 91 -3.46 -2.04 -6.13
CA THR A 91 -2.71 -2.87 -7.08
C THR A 91 -3.41 -4.21 -7.33
N ILE A 92 -4.13 -4.75 -6.33
CA ILE A 92 -4.83 -6.04 -6.42
C ILE A 92 -5.94 -5.99 -7.48
N ILE A 93 -6.83 -5.01 -7.42
CA ILE A 93 -7.93 -4.87 -8.40
C ILE A 93 -7.43 -4.25 -9.69
N GLY A 94 -6.44 -3.35 -9.62
CA GLY A 94 -5.77 -2.79 -10.79
C GLY A 94 -5.19 -3.89 -11.69
N ILE A 95 -4.27 -4.70 -11.17
CA ILE A 95 -3.51 -5.68 -11.98
C ILE A 95 -4.22 -7.03 -12.11
N LYS A 96 -4.78 -7.61 -11.03
CA LYS A 96 -5.33 -8.97 -11.12
C LYS A 96 -6.61 -9.06 -11.93
N LEU A 97 -7.35 -7.97 -12.05
CA LEU A 97 -8.57 -7.95 -12.86
C LEU A 97 -8.29 -7.53 -14.30
N LEU A 98 -7.12 -6.92 -14.60
CA LEU A 98 -6.73 -6.59 -15.98
C LEU A 98 -6.57 -7.88 -16.81
N PRO A 99 -7.24 -8.01 -17.96
CA PRO A 99 -7.05 -9.16 -18.83
C PRO A 99 -5.63 -9.16 -19.38
N THR A 100 -5.08 -10.37 -19.60
CA THR A 100 -3.69 -10.52 -20.05
C THR A 100 -3.41 -9.80 -21.37
N THR A 101 -4.44 -9.63 -22.22
CA THR A 101 -4.40 -8.84 -23.47
C THR A 101 -4.02 -7.36 -23.27
N VAL A 102 -4.48 -6.71 -22.19
CA VAL A 102 -4.11 -5.33 -21.87
C VAL A 102 -2.70 -5.25 -21.27
N LEU A 103 -2.30 -6.28 -20.51
CA LEU A 103 -0.89 -6.43 -20.07
C LEU A 103 0.06 -6.66 -21.26
N HIS A 104 -0.41 -7.32 -22.32
CA HIS A 104 0.37 -7.57 -23.54
C HIS A 104 0.48 -6.35 -24.45
N HIS A 105 -0.38 -5.33 -24.28
CA HIS A 105 -0.13 -4.00 -24.83
C HIS A 105 1.09 -3.38 -24.12
N ARG A 106 2.28 -3.65 -24.66
CA ARG A 106 3.58 -3.30 -24.05
C ARG A 106 3.61 -1.92 -23.42
N TYR A 107 3.13 -0.89 -24.12
CA TYR A 107 3.25 0.49 -23.62
C TYR A 107 2.26 0.84 -22.49
N THR A 108 0.97 0.48 -22.62
CA THR A 108 -0.01 0.82 -21.58
C THR A 108 0.12 -0.09 -20.36
N GLY A 109 0.42 -1.37 -20.56
CA GLY A 109 0.72 -2.30 -19.46
C GLY A 109 1.92 -1.88 -18.64
N GLU A 110 3.06 -1.56 -19.29
CA GLU A 110 4.26 -1.04 -18.61
C GLU A 110 3.94 0.23 -17.80
N LEU A 111 3.14 1.15 -18.36
CA LEU A 111 2.80 2.39 -17.67
C LEU A 111 1.88 2.19 -16.46
N VAL A 112 0.89 1.30 -16.55
CA VAL A 112 0.00 1.01 -15.42
C VAL A 112 0.77 0.34 -14.29
N VAL A 113 1.63 -0.64 -14.60
CA VAL A 113 2.49 -1.27 -13.60
C VAL A 113 3.46 -0.24 -13.02
N GLY A 114 4.07 0.61 -13.84
CA GLY A 114 4.96 1.70 -13.39
C GLY A 114 4.28 2.70 -12.48
N LEU A 115 3.03 3.04 -12.79
CA LEU A 115 2.24 3.96 -12.00
C LEU A 115 1.92 3.36 -10.63
N LEU A 116 1.45 2.12 -10.59
CA LEU A 116 1.13 1.44 -9.34
C LEU A 116 2.37 1.27 -8.46
N LEU A 117 3.51 0.88 -9.03
CA LEU A 117 4.77 0.80 -8.28
C LEU A 117 5.21 2.16 -7.73
N LEU A 118 5.06 3.25 -8.49
CA LEU A 118 5.40 4.58 -7.98
C LEU A 118 4.44 5.02 -6.88
N GLN A 119 3.15 4.73 -7.01
CA GLN A 119 2.17 5.01 -5.97
C GLN A 119 2.46 4.23 -4.69
N ASP A 120 2.81 2.95 -4.80
CA ASP A 120 3.21 2.12 -3.67
C ASP A 120 4.49 2.67 -3.02
N LEU A 121 5.48 3.14 -3.81
CA LEU A 121 6.68 3.81 -3.28
C LEU A 121 6.36 5.12 -2.55
N ILE A 122 5.45 5.93 -3.09
CA ILE A 122 4.98 7.16 -2.43
C ILE A 122 4.24 6.80 -1.14
N ALA A 123 3.42 5.74 -1.13
CA ALA A 123 2.71 5.27 0.05
C ALA A 123 3.68 4.88 1.15
N ILE A 124 4.73 4.11 0.80
CA ILE A 124 5.82 3.78 1.72
C ILE A 124 6.41 5.06 2.28
N PHE A 125 6.87 5.97 1.42
CA PHE A 125 7.50 7.21 1.86
C PHE A 125 6.60 7.99 2.84
N VAL A 126 5.30 8.08 2.57
CA VAL A 126 4.32 8.68 3.48
C VAL A 126 4.30 7.96 4.83
N LEU A 127 4.18 6.62 4.83
CA LEU A 127 4.16 5.82 6.05
C LEU A 127 5.43 6.03 6.87
N LEU A 128 6.60 6.09 6.22
CA LEU A 128 7.89 6.35 6.87
C LEU A 128 7.91 7.72 7.56
N VAL A 129 7.40 8.75 6.88
CA VAL A 129 7.31 10.10 7.43
C VAL A 129 6.35 10.14 8.63
N LEU A 130 5.22 9.44 8.55
CA LEU A 130 4.26 9.37 9.66
C LEU A 130 4.86 8.70 10.90
N TYR A 131 5.54 7.57 10.75
CA TYR A 131 6.19 6.87 11.86
C TYR A 131 7.33 7.67 12.51
N THR A 132 8.11 8.42 11.71
CA THR A 132 9.19 9.24 12.27
C THR A 132 8.64 10.33 13.21
N ASN A 133 7.43 10.83 12.95
CA ASN A 133 6.78 11.84 13.79
C ASN A 133 6.15 11.30 15.09
N GLU A 134 6.06 9.97 15.28
CA GLU A 134 5.55 9.34 16.52
C GLU A 134 6.39 9.69 17.75
N THR A 135 7.68 9.95 17.54
CA THR A 135 8.68 10.16 18.61
C THR A 135 8.63 11.55 19.27
N GLY A 136 7.67 12.40 18.90
CA GLY A 136 7.19 13.52 19.72
C GLY A 136 8.08 14.77 19.83
N GLU A 137 9.40 14.69 19.59
CA GLU A 137 10.29 15.85 19.57
C GLU A 137 11.36 15.68 18.50
N ALA A 138 11.00 15.95 17.26
CA ALA A 138 11.94 15.89 16.15
C ALA A 138 12.91 17.09 16.21
N SER A 139 13.87 17.00 17.13
CA SER A 139 15.04 17.86 17.16
C SER A 139 15.75 17.78 15.81
N VAL A 140 16.37 18.88 15.37
CA VAL A 140 17.19 18.90 14.14
C VAL A 140 18.22 17.76 14.15
N SER A 141 18.73 17.39 15.33
CA SER A 141 19.59 16.22 15.56
C SER A 141 18.97 14.88 15.20
N GLN A 142 17.67 14.67 15.43
CA GLN A 142 16.98 13.42 15.11
C GLN A 142 16.77 13.26 13.60
N TYR A 143 16.42 14.34 12.88
CA TYR A 143 16.39 14.32 11.42
C TYR A 143 17.78 14.08 10.83
N LEU A 144 18.83 14.72 11.37
CA LEU A 144 20.22 14.45 10.96
C LEU A 144 20.61 13.00 11.23
N TRP A 145 20.20 12.44 12.37
CA TRP A 145 20.46 11.04 12.69
C TRP A 145 19.75 10.11 11.70
N ALA A 146 18.48 10.35 11.36
CA ALA A 146 17.74 9.58 10.36
C ALA A 146 18.38 9.65 8.96
N VAL A 147 18.87 10.83 8.56
CA VAL A 147 19.55 11.05 7.27
C VAL A 147 20.87 10.28 7.18
N VAL A 148 21.55 10.07 8.31
CA VAL A 148 22.81 9.30 8.36
C VAL A 148 22.55 7.80 8.56
N SER A 149 21.60 7.44 9.41
CA SER A 149 21.29 6.06 9.77
C SER A 149 20.75 5.27 8.58
N LEU A 150 19.97 5.90 7.69
CA LEU A 150 19.40 5.23 6.52
C LEU A 150 20.47 4.78 5.50
N PRO A 151 21.40 5.64 5.01
CA PRO A 151 22.51 5.19 4.17
C PRO A 151 23.40 4.13 4.82
N VAL A 152 23.64 4.24 6.13
CA VAL A 152 24.40 3.25 6.89
C VAL A 152 23.67 1.91 6.89
N LEU A 153 22.37 1.91 7.19
CA LEU A 153 21.52 0.71 7.16
C LEU A 153 21.52 0.06 5.78
N VAL A 154 21.36 0.85 4.71
CA VAL A 154 21.44 0.34 3.32
C VAL A 154 22.82 -0.24 3.03
N GLY A 155 23.90 0.43 3.45
CA GLY A 155 25.27 -0.05 3.26
C GLY A 155 25.51 -1.38 3.97
N VAL A 156 25.15 -1.46 5.26
CA VAL A 156 25.19 -2.69 6.05
C VAL A 156 24.37 -3.78 5.36
N ALA A 157 23.17 -3.44 4.87
CA ALA A 157 22.29 -4.40 4.27
C ALA A 157 22.89 -5.01 3.00
N VAL A 158 23.37 -4.18 2.07
CA VAL A 158 23.98 -4.61 0.81
C VAL A 158 25.25 -5.42 1.04
N VAL A 159 26.11 -4.98 1.97
CA VAL A 159 27.33 -5.70 2.34
C VAL A 159 27.00 -7.06 2.95
N PHE A 160 26.07 -7.10 3.91
CA PHE A 160 25.68 -8.34 4.57
C PHE A 160 25.05 -9.33 3.58
N VAL A 161 24.17 -8.86 2.68
CA VAL A 161 23.60 -9.71 1.63
C VAL A 161 24.71 -10.31 0.78
N LYS A 162 25.62 -9.47 0.29
CA LYS A 162 26.68 -9.88 -0.63
C LYS A 162 27.66 -10.89 -0.02
N TYR A 163 28.10 -10.67 1.21
CA TYR A 163 29.17 -11.46 1.82
C TYR A 163 28.69 -12.60 2.72
N VAL A 164 27.54 -12.46 3.37
CA VAL A 164 27.06 -13.42 4.37
C VAL A 164 25.83 -14.16 3.84
N LEU A 165 24.77 -13.42 3.47
CA LEU A 165 23.48 -14.01 3.16
C LEU A 165 23.52 -14.89 1.90
N LEU A 166 24.13 -14.39 0.82
CA LEU A 166 24.26 -15.19 -0.42
C LEU A 166 25.15 -16.42 -0.21
N SER A 167 26.21 -16.30 0.60
CA SER A 167 27.07 -17.45 0.92
C SER A 167 26.33 -18.50 1.76
N LEU A 168 25.50 -18.08 2.71
CA LEU A 168 24.64 -18.97 3.48
C LEU A 168 23.61 -19.66 2.57
N ILE A 169 22.95 -18.91 1.70
CA ILE A 169 21.92 -19.47 0.82
C ILE A 169 22.52 -20.49 -0.15
N GLN A 170 23.66 -20.19 -0.76
CA GLN A 170 24.38 -21.15 -1.62
C GLN A 170 24.80 -22.42 -0.86
N ARG A 171 25.15 -22.30 0.42
CA ARG A 171 25.57 -23.43 1.25
C ARG A 171 24.39 -24.33 1.65
N PHE A 172 23.21 -23.76 1.81
CA PHE A 172 21.99 -24.44 2.27
C PHE A 172 20.93 -24.62 1.16
N ASP A 173 21.30 -24.42 -0.10
CA ASP A 173 20.41 -24.49 -1.29
C ASP A 173 19.77 -25.89 -1.53
N ARG A 174 20.10 -26.88 -0.70
CA ARG A 174 19.52 -28.23 -0.80
C ARG A 174 18.10 -28.35 -0.23
N PHE A 175 17.67 -27.46 0.67
CA PHE A 175 16.32 -27.51 1.23
C PHE A 175 15.66 -26.13 1.24
N GLN A 176 14.46 -26.06 0.68
CA GLN A 176 13.68 -24.84 0.51
C GLN A 176 13.33 -24.18 1.85
N GLU A 177 13.18 -24.98 2.89
CA GLU A 177 12.87 -24.57 4.26
C GLU A 177 13.97 -23.70 4.87
N TYR A 178 15.25 -23.97 4.56
CA TYR A 178 16.35 -23.13 5.05
C TYR A 178 16.32 -21.75 4.41
N ILE A 179 16.04 -21.67 3.10
CA ILE A 179 15.93 -20.39 2.38
C ILE A 179 14.79 -19.57 2.97
N PHE A 180 13.65 -20.20 3.26
CA PHE A 180 12.51 -19.56 3.91
C PHE A 180 12.87 -18.99 5.29
N LEU A 181 13.48 -19.80 6.16
CA LEU A 181 13.90 -19.35 7.50
C LEU A 181 14.95 -18.24 7.46
N ILE A 182 15.93 -18.35 6.55
CA ILE A 182 16.97 -17.32 6.34
C ILE A 182 16.33 -16.02 5.87
N ALA A 183 15.36 -16.07 4.95
CA ALA A 183 14.68 -14.88 4.46
C ALA A 183 13.84 -14.19 5.55
N ILE A 184 13.15 -14.95 6.40
CA ILE A 184 12.43 -14.40 7.56
C ILE A 184 13.41 -13.77 8.54
N GLY A 185 14.48 -14.49 8.89
CA GLY A 185 15.50 -13.99 9.81
C GLY A 185 16.18 -12.73 9.28
N TRP A 186 16.40 -12.64 7.98
CA TRP A 186 16.91 -11.43 7.32
C TRP A 186 15.92 -10.26 7.39
N CYS A 187 14.66 -10.50 7.03
CA CYS A 187 13.60 -9.50 7.07
C CYS A 187 13.43 -8.93 8.49
N LEU A 188 13.19 -9.79 9.48
CA LEU A 188 12.96 -9.38 10.86
C LEU A 188 14.24 -8.84 11.51
N GLY A 189 15.40 -9.43 11.21
CA GLY A 189 16.68 -8.97 11.76
C GLY A 189 17.05 -7.57 11.30
N LEU A 190 16.79 -7.22 10.03
CA LEU A 190 17.03 -5.87 9.54
C LEU A 190 15.95 -4.88 10.00
N ALA A 191 14.70 -5.33 10.16
CA ALA A 191 13.62 -4.54 10.76
C ALA A 191 13.97 -4.13 12.21
N GLU A 192 14.41 -5.09 13.03
CA GLU A 192 14.84 -4.84 14.40
C GLU A 192 16.09 -3.95 14.46
N LEU A 193 17.04 -4.15 13.54
CA LEU A 193 18.23 -3.30 13.47
C LEU A 193 17.89 -1.86 13.07
N ALA A 194 16.90 -1.67 12.20
CA ALA A 194 16.39 -0.34 11.87
C ALA A 194 15.77 0.34 13.11
N GLU A 195 14.95 -0.39 13.86
CA GLU A 195 14.35 0.08 15.12
C GLU A 195 15.42 0.48 16.14
N PHE A 196 16.45 -0.35 16.32
CA PHE A 196 17.60 -0.04 17.16
C PHE A 196 18.36 1.23 16.72
N MET A 197 18.40 1.51 15.41
CA MET A 197 19.01 2.73 14.85
C MET A 197 18.07 3.96 14.91
N GLY A 198 16.88 3.84 15.50
CA GLY A 198 15.88 4.91 15.57
C GLY A 198 15.14 5.16 14.25
N LEU A 199 15.15 4.18 13.35
CA LEU A 199 14.33 4.12 12.14
C LEU A 199 13.12 3.21 12.39
N SER A 200 12.07 3.27 11.57
CA SER A 200 10.94 2.35 11.74
C SER A 200 11.30 0.93 11.25
N SER A 201 10.71 -0.09 11.86
CA SER A 201 10.93 -1.50 11.49
C SER A 201 10.50 -1.79 10.04
N GLU A 202 9.53 -1.03 9.53
CA GLU A 202 9.10 -0.99 8.13
C GLU A 202 10.21 -0.55 7.17
N ILE A 203 11.03 0.44 7.55
CA ILE A 203 12.19 0.89 6.76
C ILE A 203 13.19 -0.25 6.61
N GLY A 204 13.50 -0.92 7.73
CA GLY A 204 14.39 -2.07 7.74
C GLY A 204 13.87 -3.20 6.86
N ALA A 205 12.58 -3.53 6.96
CA ALA A 205 11.96 -4.55 6.14
C ALA A 205 12.01 -4.24 4.63
N PHE A 206 11.72 -2.99 4.25
CA PHE A 206 11.78 -2.58 2.84
C PHE A 206 13.20 -2.62 2.28
N ILE A 207 14.19 -2.12 3.03
CA ILE A 207 15.61 -2.16 2.64
C ILE A 207 16.10 -3.61 2.55
N ALA A 208 15.66 -4.49 3.45
CA ALA A 208 15.98 -5.92 3.40
C ALA A 208 15.52 -6.53 2.08
N GLY A 209 14.33 -6.15 1.60
CA GLY A 209 13.78 -6.60 0.33
C GLY A 209 14.60 -6.09 -0.86
N ILE A 210 14.85 -4.78 -0.91
CA ILE A 210 15.65 -4.16 -1.99
C ILE A 210 17.05 -4.76 -2.07
N ALA A 211 17.71 -4.99 -0.94
CA ALA A 211 19.05 -5.56 -0.89
C ALA A 211 19.10 -6.96 -1.52
N LEU A 212 18.01 -7.73 -1.41
CA LEU A 212 17.87 -9.05 -2.02
C LEU A 212 17.28 -9.05 -3.43
N ALA A 213 16.60 -7.97 -3.86
CA ALA A 213 15.83 -7.92 -5.11
C ALA A 213 16.65 -8.20 -6.40
N THR A 214 17.97 -7.99 -6.35
CA THR A 214 18.88 -8.28 -7.47
C THR A 214 19.36 -9.73 -7.54
N SER A 215 19.06 -10.54 -6.51
CA SER A 215 19.49 -11.91 -6.40
C SER A 215 18.59 -12.88 -7.19
N PRO A 216 19.12 -13.94 -7.81
CA PRO A 216 18.31 -14.94 -8.55
C PRO A 216 17.22 -15.62 -7.70
N ILE A 217 17.44 -15.73 -6.40
CA ILE A 217 16.53 -16.35 -5.43
C ILE A 217 15.39 -15.42 -4.96
N ALA A 218 15.41 -14.12 -5.31
CA ALA A 218 14.45 -13.15 -4.79
C ALA A 218 12.99 -13.53 -5.10
N GLN A 219 12.73 -14.02 -6.31
CA GLN A 219 11.41 -14.49 -6.73
C GLN A 219 10.95 -15.72 -5.95
N PHE A 220 11.86 -16.65 -5.67
CA PHE A 220 11.55 -17.81 -4.85
C PHE A 220 11.17 -17.40 -3.42
N ILE A 221 11.92 -16.47 -2.82
CA ILE A 221 11.62 -15.92 -1.50
C ILE A 221 10.26 -15.21 -1.49
N ALA A 222 9.99 -14.36 -2.49
CA ALA A 222 8.73 -13.62 -2.60
C ALA A 222 7.52 -14.57 -2.69
N ILE A 223 7.61 -15.64 -3.48
CA ILE A 223 6.55 -16.65 -3.58
C ILE A 223 6.39 -17.42 -2.27
N SER A 224 7.49 -17.81 -1.63
CA SER A 224 7.47 -18.63 -0.42
C SER A 224 6.91 -17.88 0.79
N LEU A 225 7.16 -16.58 0.91
CA LEU A 225 6.67 -15.74 2.01
C LEU A 225 5.30 -15.13 1.76
N LYS A 226 4.77 -15.24 0.55
CA LYS A 226 3.46 -14.73 0.18
C LYS A 226 2.33 -15.20 1.12
N PRO A 227 2.24 -16.49 1.50
CA PRO A 227 1.20 -16.94 2.42
C PRO A 227 1.29 -16.30 3.82
N LEU A 228 2.51 -16.07 4.33
CA LEU A 228 2.70 -15.40 5.62
C LEU A 228 2.23 -13.95 5.55
N ARG A 229 2.66 -13.21 4.52
CA ARG A 229 2.18 -11.84 4.29
C ARG A 229 0.66 -11.81 4.25
N ASP A 230 0.04 -12.65 3.44
CA ASP A 230 -1.41 -12.67 3.25
C ASP A 230 -2.15 -13.01 4.56
N PHE A 231 -1.63 -13.95 5.36
CA PHE A 231 -2.16 -14.29 6.68
C PHE A 231 -2.12 -13.10 7.65
N PHE A 232 -0.97 -12.44 7.81
CA PHE A 232 -0.85 -11.30 8.73
C PHE A 232 -1.60 -10.06 8.23
N LEU A 233 -1.72 -9.86 6.91
CA LEU A 233 -2.55 -8.78 6.36
C LEU A 233 -4.03 -8.98 6.65
N ILE A 234 -4.53 -10.22 6.61
CA ILE A 234 -5.91 -10.51 7.03
C ILE A 234 -6.11 -10.12 8.50
N LEU A 235 -5.16 -10.46 9.39
CA LEU A 235 -5.21 -10.07 10.80
C LEU A 235 -5.14 -8.56 10.99
N PHE A 236 -4.38 -7.85 10.15
CA PHE A 236 -4.31 -6.40 10.14
C PHE A 236 -5.63 -5.75 9.76
N PHE A 237 -6.27 -6.17 8.66
CA PHE A 237 -7.59 -5.67 8.29
C PHE A 237 -8.64 -5.99 9.35
N PHE A 238 -8.54 -7.17 9.95
CA PHE A 238 -9.40 -7.56 11.06
C PHE A 238 -9.23 -6.63 12.28
N SER A 239 -8.00 -6.25 12.62
CA SER A 239 -7.70 -5.31 13.71
C SER A 239 -8.29 -3.93 13.43
N ILE A 240 -8.12 -3.40 12.22
CA ILE A 240 -8.73 -2.12 11.81
C ILE A 240 -10.26 -2.20 11.88
N GLY A 241 -10.84 -3.27 11.32
CA GLY A 241 -12.29 -3.48 11.34
C GLY A 241 -12.86 -3.61 12.75
N ALA A 242 -12.10 -4.19 13.69
CA ALA A 242 -12.47 -4.24 15.11
C ALA A 242 -12.39 -2.85 15.78
N GLY A 243 -11.46 -2.00 15.35
CA GLY A 243 -11.34 -0.60 15.78
C GLY A 243 -12.35 0.36 15.13
N PHE A 244 -13.17 -0.12 14.19
CA PHE A 244 -14.15 0.71 13.48
C PHE A 244 -15.32 1.09 14.41
N ASN A 245 -15.36 2.35 14.84
CA ASN A 245 -16.40 2.85 15.73
C ASN A 245 -17.70 3.14 14.98
N LEU A 246 -18.67 2.24 15.14
CA LEU A 246 -20.00 2.35 14.54
C LEU A 246 -20.80 3.58 15.03
N GLY A 247 -20.49 4.10 16.22
CA GLY A 247 -21.17 5.26 16.79
C GLY A 247 -20.90 6.55 16.01
N LEU A 248 -19.73 6.68 15.40
CA LEU A 248 -19.35 7.86 14.60
C LEU A 248 -19.85 7.80 13.15
N VAL A 249 -20.37 6.65 12.72
CA VAL A 249 -20.83 6.46 11.33
C VAL A 249 -21.92 7.46 10.98
N SER A 250 -22.89 7.70 11.86
CA SER A 250 -24.00 8.64 11.61
C SER A 250 -23.52 10.07 11.28
N GLU A 251 -22.42 10.51 11.89
CA GLU A 251 -21.83 11.83 11.64
C GLU A 251 -21.01 11.87 10.33
N ILE A 252 -20.48 10.72 9.90
CA ILE A 252 -19.46 10.63 8.85
C ILE A 252 -20.03 10.05 7.55
N VAL A 253 -21.22 9.44 7.56
CA VAL A 253 -21.84 8.84 6.36
C VAL A 253 -21.89 9.82 5.19
N VAL A 254 -22.32 11.07 5.45
CA VAL A 254 -22.45 12.09 4.40
C VAL A 254 -21.08 12.41 3.77
N PRO A 255 -20.04 12.82 4.52
CA PRO A 255 -18.73 13.07 3.93
C PRO A 255 -18.09 11.82 3.32
N ALA A 256 -18.29 10.63 3.90
CA ALA A 256 -17.72 9.38 3.37
C ALA A 256 -18.34 8.99 2.02
N VAL A 257 -19.66 9.08 1.88
CA VAL A 257 -20.35 8.77 0.62
C VAL A 257 -19.98 9.78 -0.45
N LEU A 258 -19.95 11.08 -0.12
CA LEU A 258 -19.54 12.12 -1.06
C LEU A 258 -18.09 11.93 -1.51
N LEU A 259 -17.18 11.66 -0.57
CA LEU A 259 -15.77 11.42 -0.90
C LEU A 259 -15.61 10.15 -1.76
N ALA A 260 -16.34 9.08 -1.45
CA ALA A 260 -16.29 7.85 -2.23
C ALA A 260 -16.78 8.07 -3.67
N ILE A 261 -17.91 8.76 -3.86
CA ILE A 261 -18.42 9.11 -5.20
C ILE A 261 -17.40 9.98 -5.93
N LEU A 262 -16.87 11.00 -5.25
CA LEU A 262 -15.92 11.94 -5.83
C LEU A 262 -14.66 11.22 -6.30
N VAL A 263 -14.09 10.32 -5.49
CA VAL A 263 -12.93 9.50 -5.85
C VAL A 263 -13.25 8.56 -7.01
N LEU A 264 -14.39 7.87 -6.99
CA LEU A 264 -14.82 6.96 -8.06
C LEU A 264 -15.10 7.65 -9.39
N VAL A 265 -15.36 8.97 -9.40
CA VAL A 265 -15.55 9.76 -10.62
C VAL A 265 -14.25 10.44 -11.05
N ILE A 266 -13.56 11.11 -10.13
CA ILE A 266 -12.37 11.90 -10.44
C ILE A 266 -11.19 11.01 -10.84
N LYS A 267 -10.99 9.85 -10.18
CA LYS A 267 -9.87 8.98 -10.52
C LYS A 267 -9.96 8.45 -11.97
N PRO A 268 -11.08 7.85 -12.41
CA PRO A 268 -11.19 7.39 -13.80
C PRO A 268 -11.08 8.52 -14.82
N VAL A 269 -11.67 9.68 -14.54
CA VAL A 269 -11.59 10.85 -15.43
C VAL A 269 -10.16 11.36 -15.54
N THR A 270 -9.46 11.49 -14.41
CA THR A 270 -8.06 11.94 -14.37
C THR A 270 -7.16 10.97 -15.12
N PHE A 271 -7.25 9.67 -14.85
CA PHE A 271 -6.46 8.68 -15.57
C PHE A 271 -6.79 8.64 -17.06
N ARG A 272 -8.06 8.75 -17.44
CA ARG A 272 -8.44 8.84 -18.85
C ARG A 272 -7.79 10.05 -19.52
N VAL A 273 -7.83 11.24 -18.91
CA VAL A 273 -7.22 12.45 -19.49
C VAL A 273 -5.70 12.32 -19.61
N LEU A 274 -5.04 11.78 -18.58
CA LEU A 274 -3.59 11.64 -18.56
C LEU A 274 -3.10 10.53 -19.51
N LEU A 275 -3.85 9.45 -19.66
CA LEU A 275 -3.53 8.32 -20.54
C LEU A 275 -4.05 8.50 -21.97
N ALA A 276 -4.96 9.45 -22.24
CA ALA A 276 -5.49 9.68 -23.59
C ALA A 276 -4.42 10.10 -24.60
N LYS A 277 -3.34 10.75 -24.14
CA LYS A 277 -2.21 11.14 -25.01
C LYS A 277 -1.20 10.01 -25.26
N ILE A 278 -1.38 8.89 -24.58
CA ILE A 278 -0.39 7.82 -24.41
C ILE A 278 -0.94 6.48 -24.92
N SER A 279 -2.23 6.23 -24.76
CA SER A 279 -2.90 5.01 -25.17
C SER A 279 -3.47 5.12 -26.58
N ASP A 280 -3.32 4.05 -27.37
CA ASP A 280 -3.79 3.99 -28.76
C ASP A 280 -5.32 3.95 -28.89
N SER A 281 -6.06 3.73 -27.80
CA SER A 281 -7.53 3.70 -27.82
C SER A 281 -8.18 4.33 -26.59
N ASN A 282 -9.15 5.24 -26.84
CA ASN A 282 -9.94 5.90 -25.79
C ASN A 282 -10.74 4.91 -24.92
N LYS A 283 -11.06 3.72 -25.46
CA LYS A 283 -11.71 2.64 -24.69
C LYS A 283 -10.78 2.08 -23.61
N LEU A 284 -9.52 1.84 -23.96
CA LEU A 284 -8.51 1.30 -23.04
C LEU A 284 -8.15 2.32 -21.94
N ALA A 285 -8.09 3.62 -22.27
CA ALA A 285 -7.88 4.68 -21.28
C ALA A 285 -8.98 4.72 -20.20
N TRP A 286 -10.25 4.57 -20.60
CA TRP A 286 -11.37 4.49 -19.67
C TRP A 286 -11.33 3.23 -18.82
N GLU A 287 -11.10 2.08 -19.46
CA GLU A 287 -10.99 0.80 -18.78
C GLU A 287 -9.91 0.83 -17.68
N VAL A 288 -8.72 1.34 -18.00
CA VAL A 288 -7.65 1.53 -17.01
C VAL A 288 -8.07 2.49 -15.90
N GLY A 289 -8.69 3.62 -16.26
CA GLY A 289 -9.15 4.60 -15.27
C GLY A 289 -10.15 4.03 -14.26
N PHE A 290 -11.13 3.24 -14.71
CA PHE A 290 -12.11 2.61 -13.81
C PHE A 290 -11.48 1.52 -12.94
N ARG A 291 -10.56 0.72 -13.48
CA ARG A 291 -9.83 -0.31 -12.70
C ARG A 291 -8.93 0.30 -11.63
N LEU A 292 -8.35 1.46 -11.91
CA LEU A 292 -7.53 2.23 -10.96
C LEU A 292 -8.37 3.20 -10.10
N GLY A 293 -9.70 3.20 -10.25
CA GLY A 293 -10.59 4.20 -9.65
C GLY A 293 -10.81 4.04 -8.14
N GLN A 294 -10.42 2.91 -7.56
CA GLN A 294 -10.59 2.65 -6.14
C GLN A 294 -9.46 3.18 -5.27
N ILE A 295 -9.72 3.26 -3.98
CA ILE A 295 -8.73 3.56 -2.95
C ILE A 295 -7.83 2.33 -2.73
N SER A 296 -6.69 2.49 -2.07
CA SER A 296 -5.76 1.39 -1.78
C SER A 296 -5.89 0.86 -0.36
N GLU A 297 -5.44 -0.38 -0.12
CA GLU A 297 -5.15 -0.88 1.22
C GLU A 297 -4.25 0.04 2.04
N PHE A 298 -3.31 0.72 1.38
CA PHE A 298 -2.40 1.67 2.03
C PHE A 298 -3.14 2.85 2.69
N SER A 299 -4.34 3.19 2.23
CA SER A 299 -5.15 4.26 2.81
C SER A 299 -5.65 3.88 4.20
N LEU A 300 -5.99 2.60 4.42
CA LEU A 300 -6.37 2.06 5.71
C LEU A 300 -5.17 2.00 6.67
N LEU A 301 -4.00 1.66 6.14
CA LEU A 301 -2.71 1.68 6.84
C LEU A 301 -2.34 3.08 7.33
N ILE A 302 -2.45 4.07 6.45
CA ILE A 302 -2.20 5.48 6.78
C ILE A 302 -3.16 5.97 7.86
N ALA A 303 -4.46 5.65 7.76
CA ALA A 303 -5.43 6.02 8.78
C ALA A 303 -5.09 5.39 10.13
N TYR A 304 -4.72 4.10 10.14
CA TYR A 304 -4.35 3.38 11.35
C TYR A 304 -3.14 4.03 12.05
N ILE A 305 -2.03 4.23 11.32
CA ILE A 305 -0.80 4.82 11.89
C ILE A 305 -1.03 6.27 12.30
N ALA A 306 -1.69 7.07 11.46
CA ALA A 306 -1.96 8.46 11.80
C ALA A 306 -2.85 8.58 13.06
N THR A 307 -3.71 7.58 13.33
CA THR A 307 -4.50 7.53 14.57
C THR A 307 -3.64 7.08 15.75
N SER A 308 -2.75 6.10 15.58
CA SER A 308 -1.90 5.60 16.68
C SER A 308 -0.93 6.65 17.20
N ILE A 309 -0.44 7.54 16.32
CA ILE A 309 0.43 8.66 16.68
C ILE A 309 -0.35 9.94 17.08
N ALA A 310 -1.68 9.85 17.19
CA ALA A 310 -2.59 10.97 17.48
C ALA A 310 -2.50 12.17 16.51
N LEU A 311 -2.04 11.95 15.27
CA LEU A 311 -2.01 12.98 14.23
C LEU A 311 -3.41 13.29 13.69
N ILE A 312 -4.31 12.30 13.71
CA ILE A 312 -5.72 12.45 13.34
C ILE A 312 -6.63 11.93 14.44
N GLY A 313 -7.82 12.53 14.55
CA GLY A 313 -8.86 12.01 15.43
C GLY A 313 -9.58 10.80 14.86
N GLU A 314 -10.35 10.13 15.73
CA GLU A 314 -11.16 8.96 15.38
C GLU A 314 -12.15 9.25 14.23
N ARG A 315 -12.69 10.48 14.18
CA ARG A 315 -13.61 10.93 13.11
C ARG A 315 -12.94 10.91 11.73
N ALA A 316 -11.70 11.39 11.63
CA ALA A 316 -10.96 11.38 10.36
C ALA A 316 -10.55 9.95 9.97
N SER A 317 -10.19 9.12 10.94
CA SER A 317 -9.88 7.70 10.72
C SER A 317 -11.09 6.93 10.17
N VAL A 318 -12.26 7.06 10.80
CA VAL A 318 -13.51 6.44 10.35
C VAL A 318 -13.93 6.95 8.98
N LEU A 319 -13.70 8.23 8.64
CA LEU A 319 -13.95 8.76 7.30
C LEU A 319 -13.11 8.04 6.24
N ILE A 320 -11.79 7.90 6.46
CA ILE A 320 -10.90 7.22 5.52
C ILE A 320 -11.33 5.75 5.37
N GLN A 321 -11.59 5.07 6.49
CA GLN A 321 -11.98 3.67 6.51
C GLN A 321 -13.32 3.43 5.79
N ALA A 322 -14.35 4.22 6.11
CA ALA A 322 -15.66 4.12 5.47
C ALA A 322 -15.56 4.40 3.96
N THR A 323 -14.80 5.42 3.57
CA THR A 323 -14.59 5.75 2.16
C THR A 323 -13.89 4.59 1.43
N ALA A 324 -12.82 4.03 2.00
CA ALA A 324 -12.11 2.88 1.42
C ALA A 324 -13.05 1.69 1.21
N ILE A 325 -13.81 1.31 2.23
CA ILE A 325 -14.79 0.20 2.17
C ILE A 325 -15.84 0.46 1.08
N LEU A 326 -16.42 1.66 1.03
CA LEU A 326 -17.41 2.04 0.01
C LEU A 326 -16.82 1.95 -1.40
N THR A 327 -15.60 2.46 -1.61
CA THR A 327 -14.95 2.38 -2.92
C THR A 327 -14.59 0.95 -3.32
N PHE A 328 -14.15 0.08 -2.39
CA PHE A 328 -13.90 -1.33 -2.67
C PHE A 328 -15.16 -2.05 -3.13
N LEU A 329 -16.28 -1.85 -2.43
CA LEU A 329 -17.56 -2.47 -2.80
C LEU A 329 -18.05 -1.98 -4.16
N ALA A 330 -18.08 -0.66 -4.36
CA ALA A 330 -18.59 -0.05 -5.59
C ALA A 330 -17.70 -0.35 -6.81
N SER A 331 -16.38 -0.24 -6.67
CA SER A 331 -15.41 -0.50 -7.74
C SER A 331 -15.42 -1.97 -8.16
N SER A 332 -15.41 -2.89 -7.19
CA SER A 332 -15.46 -4.33 -7.50
C SER A 332 -16.71 -4.69 -8.31
N TYR A 333 -17.87 -4.14 -7.93
CA TYR A 333 -19.10 -4.32 -8.71
C TYR A 333 -19.00 -3.68 -10.10
N LEU A 334 -18.58 -2.42 -10.18
CA LEU A 334 -18.49 -1.71 -11.47
C LEU A 334 -17.54 -2.39 -12.45
N VAL A 335 -16.36 -2.82 -11.99
CA VAL A 335 -15.33 -3.45 -12.85
C VAL A 335 -15.80 -4.83 -13.33
N VAL A 336 -16.35 -5.66 -12.44
CA VAL A 336 -16.79 -7.03 -12.78
C VAL A 336 -17.98 -7.05 -13.74
N PHE A 337 -18.93 -6.11 -13.59
CA PHE A 337 -20.14 -6.08 -14.41
C PHE A 337 -19.99 -5.30 -15.73
N ARG A 338 -18.99 -4.41 -15.87
CA ARG A 338 -18.88 -3.51 -17.02
C ARG A 338 -17.66 -3.73 -17.90
N TYR A 339 -16.58 -4.33 -17.38
CA TYR A 339 -15.34 -4.50 -18.12
C TYR A 339 -14.95 -5.98 -18.25
N PRO A 340 -14.19 -6.36 -19.30
CA PRO A 340 -13.78 -7.74 -19.46
C PRO A 340 -12.82 -8.14 -18.35
N THR A 341 -13.16 -9.14 -17.54
CA THR A 341 -12.30 -9.60 -16.44
C THR A 341 -12.23 -11.13 -16.42
N PRO A 342 -11.16 -11.72 -15.87
CA PRO A 342 -11.04 -13.18 -15.76
C PRO A 342 -12.17 -13.81 -14.91
N ILE A 343 -12.82 -13.01 -14.08
CA ILE A 343 -13.86 -13.39 -13.13
C ILE A 343 -15.22 -12.74 -13.49
N ALA A 344 -15.41 -12.30 -14.73
CA ALA A 344 -16.65 -11.67 -15.16
C ALA A 344 -17.84 -12.64 -15.05
N VAL A 345 -18.99 -12.12 -14.64
CA VAL A 345 -20.22 -12.92 -14.43
C VAL A 345 -20.89 -13.30 -15.74
N SER A 346 -20.68 -12.54 -16.82
CA SER A 346 -21.21 -12.81 -18.16
C SER A 346 -20.13 -13.35 -19.10
N ASP A 347 -20.47 -14.38 -19.88
CA ASP A 347 -19.54 -15.00 -20.85
C ASP A 347 -18.99 -14.02 -21.90
N GLU A 348 -19.72 -12.94 -22.25
CA GLU A 348 -19.24 -11.90 -23.17
C GLU A 348 -18.08 -11.04 -22.62
N LEU A 349 -18.00 -10.93 -21.29
CA LEU A 349 -16.99 -10.13 -20.58
C LEU A 349 -15.88 -11.04 -20.00
N ARG A 350 -15.99 -12.35 -20.11
CA ARG A 350 -14.95 -13.26 -19.60
C ARG A 350 -13.79 -13.31 -20.60
N ARG A 351 -12.63 -12.78 -20.20
CA ARG A 351 -11.38 -12.85 -20.97
C ARG A 351 -10.24 -13.17 -20.02
N ASP A 352 -9.50 -14.24 -20.33
CA ASP A 352 -8.25 -14.61 -19.65
C ASP A 352 -7.12 -13.62 -20.01
#